data_AF-A0A936PKA9-F1
#
_entry.id   AF-A0A936PKA9-F1
#
_cell.length_a   1.000
_cell.length_b   1.000
_cell.length_c   1.000
_cell.angle_alpha   90.00
_cell.angle_beta   90.00
_cell.angle_gamma   90.00
#
_symmetry.space_group_name_H-M   'P 1'
#
loop_
_entity.id
_entity.type
_entity.pdbx_description
1 polymer ?
#
loop_
_entity_poly.entity_id
_entity_poly.type
_entity_poly.pdbx_seq_one_letter_code
_entity_poly.pdbx_strand_id
1 'polypeptide(L)' 'MKIRINVLIPEEANHETYEPTARQMVETGNSMAYLKIGLLDVEKSWLPNLAGSNPGMKIFDTSEGYELMEW' A
#
# COMPACT_ATOMS: atom_id res chain seq x y z
N MET A 1 -2.46 -17.80 15.89
CA MET A 1 -3.26 -17.25 14.77
C MET A 1 -2.32 -17.00 13.61
N LYS A 2 -2.64 -17.42 12.38
CA LYS A 2 -1.82 -17.17 11.18
C LYS A 2 -2.44 -16.02 10.39
N ILE A 3 -1.60 -15.13 9.87
CA ILE A 3 -2.01 -14.02 8.99
C ILE A 3 -1.39 -14.27 7.62
N ARG A 4 -2.12 -13.92 6.55
CA ARG A 4 -1.59 -13.90 5.19
C ARG A 4 -1.09 -12.49 4.90
N ILE A 5 0.14 -12.38 4.40
CA ILE A 5 0.71 -11.12 3.96
C ILE A 5 0.60 -11.06 2.44
N ASN A 6 -0.01 -9.98 1.94
CA ASN A 6 -0.05 -9.65 0.52
C ASN A 6 1.01 -8.58 0.26
N VAL A 7 1.82 -8.76 -0.77
CA VAL A 7 2.84 -7.79 -1.20
C VAL A 7 2.36 -7.17 -2.51
N LEU A 8 2.06 -5.86 -2.48
CA LEU A 8 1.50 -5.15 -3.63
C LEU A 8 2.58 -4.82 -4.66
N ILE A 9 3.73 -4.32 -4.21
CA ILE A 9 4.90 -4.02 -5.03
C ILE A 9 5.92 -5.15 -4.84
N PRO A 10 6.15 -6.01 -5.84
CA PRO A 10 7.15 -7.08 -5.76
C PRO A 10 8.57 -6.52 -5.60
N GLU A 11 9.47 -7.32 -5.03
CA GLU A 11 10.88 -6.94 -4.79
C GLU A 11 11.63 -6.58 -6.08
N GLU A 12 11.27 -7.21 -7.19
CA GLU A 12 11.91 -7.01 -8.50
C GLU A 12 11.37 -5.79 -9.25
N ALA A 13 10.32 -5.14 -8.74
CA ALA A 13 9.71 -3.99 -9.39
C ALA A 13 10.40 -2.67 -9.02
N ASN A 14 10.22 -1.65 -9.86
CA ASN A 14 10.63 -0.30 -9.51
C ASN A 14 9.59 0.33 -8.57
N HIS A 15 9.95 0.56 -7.30
CA HIS A 15 9.01 1.01 -6.27
C HIS A 15 8.46 2.43 -6.51
N GLU A 16 9.10 3.25 -7.34
CA GLU A 16 8.63 4.61 -7.67
C GLU A 16 7.72 4.67 -8.89
N THR A 17 7.66 3.63 -9.72
CA THR A 17 6.89 3.65 -10.98
C THR A 17 6.02 2.42 -11.19
N TYR A 18 5.99 1.49 -10.23
CA TYR A 18 5.20 0.28 -10.34
C TYR A 18 3.70 0.56 -10.37
N GLU A 19 3.03 -0.02 -11.36
CA GLU A 19 1.58 -0.02 -11.47
C GLU A 19 1.05 -1.43 -11.13
N PRO A 20 0.25 -1.58 -10.06
CA PRO A 20 -0.33 -2.88 -9.71
C PRO A 20 -1.29 -3.40 -10.77
N THR A 21 -1.31 -4.73 -10.95
CA THR A 21 -2.34 -5.36 -11.78
C THR A 21 -3.71 -5.30 -11.09
N ALA A 22 -4.79 -5.37 -11.90
CA ALA A 22 -6.16 -5.43 -11.37
C ALA A 22 -6.36 -6.56 -10.34
N ARG A 23 -5.70 -7.71 -10.55
CA ARG A 23 -5.75 -8.83 -9.61
C ARG A 23 -5.10 -8.48 -8.26
N GLN A 24 -3.93 -7.87 -8.27
CA GLN A 24 -3.26 -7.45 -7.03
C GLN A 24 -4.06 -6.39 -6.28
N MET A 25 -4.71 -5.47 -7.00
CA MET A 25 -5.60 -4.47 -6.41
C MET A 25 -6.79 -5.14 -5.69
N VAL A 26 -7.42 -6.13 -6.30
CA VAL A 26 -8.52 -6.88 -5.68
C VAL A 26 -8.03 -7.70 -4.48
N GLU A 27 -6.92 -8.42 -4.62
CA GLU A 27 -6.36 -9.21 -3.51
C GLU A 27 -5.96 -8.33 -2.33
N THR A 28 -5.38 -7.15 -2.59
CA THR A 28 -5.00 -6.17 -1.57
C THR A 28 -6.22 -5.50 -0.95
N GLY A 29 -7.21 -5.08 -1.75
CA GLY A 29 -8.45 -4.46 -1.27
C GLY A 29 -9.25 -5.36 -0.34
N ASN A 30 -9.14 -6.69 -0.47
CA ASN A 30 -9.75 -7.66 0.44
C ASN A 30 -9.00 -7.83 1.78
N SER A 31 -7.89 -7.11 2.00
CA SER A 31 -7.11 -7.22 3.23
C SER A 31 -7.82 -6.51 4.40
N MET A 32 -7.55 -6.98 5.62
CA MET A 32 -8.04 -6.30 6.83
C MET A 32 -7.31 -4.98 7.11
N ALA A 33 -6.07 -4.87 6.62
CA ALA A 33 -5.22 -3.72 6.83
C ALA A 33 -4.25 -3.53 5.67
N TYR A 34 -3.84 -2.28 5.46
CA TYR A 34 -2.80 -1.85 4.53
C TYR A 34 -1.73 -1.08 5.30
N LEU A 35 -0.45 -1.39 5.07
CA LEU A 35 0.68 -0.69 5.64
C LEU A 35 1.31 0.15 4.54
N LYS A 36 1.00 1.46 4.52
CA LYS A 36 1.57 2.38 3.53
C LYS A 36 2.94 2.87 3.98
N ILE A 37 3.84 3.09 3.02
CA ILE A 37 5.17 3.65 3.26
C ILE A 37 5.09 5.16 3.46
N GLY A 38 4.11 5.83 2.84
CA GLY A 38 3.80 7.25 3.07
C GLY A 38 4.50 8.26 2.17
N LEU A 39 5.70 7.94 1.68
CA LEU A 39 6.53 8.85 0.89
C LEU A 39 6.59 8.50 -0.60
N LEU A 40 5.92 7.43 -1.01
CA LEU A 40 5.90 6.99 -2.39
C LEU A 40 4.74 7.65 -3.13
N ASP A 41 5.04 8.43 -4.16
CA ASP A 41 4.02 9.12 -4.96
C ASP A 41 3.07 8.13 -5.66
N VAL A 42 3.53 6.92 -6.00
CA VAL A 42 2.67 5.87 -6.58
C VAL A 42 1.51 5.49 -5.66
N GLU A 43 1.68 5.55 -4.33
CA GLU A 43 0.59 5.23 -3.40
C GLU A 43 -0.60 6.17 -3.58
N LYS A 44 -0.35 7.44 -3.95
CA LYS A 44 -1.42 8.42 -4.19
C LYS A 44 -2.33 8.01 -5.36
N SER A 45 -1.81 7.25 -6.32
CA SER A 45 -2.55 6.82 -7.51
C SER A 45 -3.53 5.69 -7.21
N TRP A 46 -3.14 4.68 -6.43
CA TRP A 46 -3.95 3.47 -6.24
C TRP A 46 -4.57 3.34 -4.84
N LEU A 47 -4.03 3.99 -3.80
CA LEU A 47 -4.57 3.91 -2.44
C LEU A 47 -6.02 4.42 -2.33
N PRO A 48 -6.46 5.48 -3.03
CA PRO A 48 -7.86 5.89 -3.04
C PRO A 48 -8.79 4.79 -3.56
N ASN A 49 -8.37 4.04 -4.59
CA ASN A 49 -9.15 2.94 -5.16
C ASN A 49 -9.24 1.77 -4.16
N LEU A 50 -8.15 1.44 -3.46
CA LEU A 50 -8.16 0.43 -2.40
C LEU A 50 -9.11 0.81 -1.27
N ALA A 51 -8.99 2.05 -0.76
CA ALA A 51 -9.84 2.57 0.31
C ALA A 51 -11.32 2.62 -0.09
N GLY A 52 -11.61 2.97 -1.34
CA GLY A 52 -12.97 2.97 -1.88
C GLY A 52 -13.54 1.56 -2.03
N SER A 53 -12.72 0.57 -2.42
CA SER A 53 -13.16 -0.82 -2.57
C SER A 53 -13.45 -1.53 -1.24
N ASN A 54 -12.76 -1.12 -0.17
CA ASN A 54 -12.96 -1.67 1.17
C ASN A 54 -12.86 -0.55 2.24
N PRO A 55 -13.98 0.15 2.52
CA PRO A 55 -14.02 1.21 3.53
C PRO A 55 -13.71 0.73 4.96
N GLY A 56 -13.76 -0.58 5.21
CA GLY A 56 -13.41 -1.18 6.50
C GLY A 56 -11.92 -1.51 6.66
N MET A 57 -11.12 -1.38 5.60
CA MET A 57 -9.69 -1.65 5.64
C MET A 57 -8.98 -0.60 6.50
N LYS A 58 -8.20 -1.05 7.49
CA LYS A 58 -7.37 -0.14 8.29
C LYS A 58 -6.11 0.24 7.53
N ILE A 59 -5.91 1.52 7.28
CA ILE A 59 -4.68 2.02 6.67
C ILE A 59 -3.78 2.52 7.81
N PHE A 60 -2.57 1.96 7.90
CA PHE A 60 -1.54 2.37 8.82
C PHE A 60 -0.43 3.08 8.05
N ASP A 61 -0.16 4.34 8.42
CA ASP A 61 0.97 5.07 7.88
C ASP A 61 2.23 4.74 8.68
N THR A 62 3.18 4.04 8.05
CA THR A 62 4.41 3.65 8.73
C THR A 62 5.48 4.74 8.72
N SER A 63 5.24 5.85 8.01
CA SER A 63 6.10 7.05 8.09
C SER A 63 5.72 7.99 9.23
N GLU A 64 4.54 7.82 9.84
CA GLU A 64 4.13 8.63 10.98
C GLU A 64 5.13 8.52 12.14
N GLY A 65 5.56 9.68 12.65
CA GLY A 65 6.51 9.77 13.76
C GLY A 65 7.99 9.75 13.36
N TYR A 66 8.31 9.64 12.08
CA TYR A 66 9.68 9.79 11.57
C TYR A 66 9.91 11.20 11.02
N GLU A 67 11.08 11.76 11.31
CA GLU A 67 11.53 13.02 10.73
C GLU A 67 12.18 12.75 9.37
N LEU A 68 11.76 13.49 8.35
CA LEU A 68 12.34 13.38 7.01
C LEU A 68 13.74 13.98 7.02
N MET A 69 14.69 13.26 6.45
CA MET A 69 16.04 13.80 6.26
C MET A 69 16.01 14.83 5.13
N GLU A 70 16.47 16.05 5.44
CA GLU A 70 16.83 17.04 4.43
C GLU A 70 18.25 16.70 3.94
N TRP A 71 18.43 16.61 2.62
CA TRP A 71 19.71 16.36 1.98
C TRP A 71 20.41 17.66 1.60
#